data_AF-A0A223HWB3-F1
#
_entry.id   AF-A0A223HWB3-F1
#
_cell.length_a   1.000
_cell.length_b   1.000
_cell.length_c   1.000
_cell.angle_alpha   90.00
_cell.angle_beta   90.00
_cell.angle_gamma   90.00
#
_symmetry.space_group_name_H-M   'P 1'
#
loop_
_entity.id
_entity.type
_entity.pdbx_description
1 polymer ?
#
loop_
_entity_poly.entity_id
_entity_poly.type
_entity_poly.pdbx_seq_one_letter_code
_entity_poly.pdbx_strand_id
1 'polypeptide(L)'
;MKAGQKVQKVELGNPKQNNCYMSIAIKLPDGTQLYESGLLEPGQVLTSIEISRELKSGIYEGAILSYSCYDMEEIKELNGAVTIFDLEVMP
;
A
#
# COMPACT_ATOMS: atom_id res chain seq x y z
N MET A 1 -6.77 2.90 -9.81
CA MET A 1 -7.18 1.47 -9.75
C MET A 1 -8.25 1.19 -10.80
N LYS A 2 -8.55 -0.08 -11.11
CA LYS A 2 -9.60 -0.50 -12.04
C LYS A 2 -10.80 -1.09 -11.30
N ALA A 3 -12.00 -0.67 -11.67
CA ALA A 3 -13.26 -1.09 -11.09
C ALA A 3 -13.55 -2.58 -11.35
N GLY A 4 -14.29 -3.23 -10.44
CA GLY A 4 -14.73 -4.62 -10.62
C GLY A 4 -13.60 -5.65 -10.66
N GLN A 5 -12.40 -5.31 -10.15
CA GLN A 5 -11.26 -6.21 -10.08
C GLN A 5 -10.61 -6.14 -8.71
N LYS A 6 -10.19 -7.29 -8.17
CA LYS A 6 -9.37 -7.32 -6.95
C LYS A 6 -7.88 -7.20 -7.23
N VAL A 7 -7.41 -7.74 -8.34
CA VAL A 7 -6.01 -7.58 -8.73
C VAL A 7 -5.81 -6.21 -9.38
N GLN A 8 -4.97 -5.39 -8.77
CA GLN A 8 -4.68 -4.02 -9.19
C GLN A 8 -3.21 -3.91 -9.59
N LYS A 9 -2.93 -3.30 -10.74
CA LYS A 9 -1.56 -2.95 -11.11
C LYS A 9 -1.11 -1.73 -10.30
N VAL A 10 0.09 -1.80 -9.75
CA VAL A 10 0.69 -0.75 -8.93
C VAL A 10 2.20 -0.71 -9.18
N GLU A 11 2.88 0.30 -8.64
CA GLU A 11 4.32 0.32 -8.53
C GLU A 11 4.65 0.85 -7.13
N LEU A 12 4.68 -0.06 -6.17
CA LEU A 12 4.91 0.23 -4.75
C LEU A 12 6.05 -0.66 -4.28
N GLY A 13 7.03 -0.12 -3.57
CA GLY A 13 8.18 -0.92 -3.18
C GLY A 13 9.04 -0.25 -2.13
N ASN A 14 9.96 -1.04 -1.59
CA ASN A 14 10.97 -0.58 -0.67
C ASN A 14 12.20 -0.12 -1.49
N PRO A 15 12.56 1.17 -1.46
CA PRO A 15 13.75 1.66 -2.17
C PRO A 15 15.02 0.87 -1.83
N LYS A 16 15.88 0.63 -2.81
CA LYS A 16 17.10 -0.17 -2.65
C LYS A 16 18.08 0.40 -1.60
N GLN A 17 18.07 1.72 -1.39
CA GLN A 17 18.94 2.39 -0.42
C GLN A 17 18.47 2.25 1.04
N ASN A 18 17.27 1.72 1.28
CA ASN A 18 16.80 1.51 2.64
C ASN A 18 17.55 0.36 3.31
N ASN A 19 17.64 0.44 4.62
CA ASN A 19 18.21 -0.57 5.52
C ASN A 19 17.17 -1.09 6.53
N CYS A 20 15.90 -1.05 6.15
CA CYS A 20 14.76 -1.56 6.89
C CYS A 20 13.90 -2.44 5.99
N TYR A 21 13.15 -3.37 6.59
CA TYR A 21 11.97 -3.93 5.94
C TYR A 21 10.89 -2.87 5.85
N MET A 22 10.05 -2.93 4.82
CA MET A 22 8.92 -2.00 4.65
C MET A 22 7.60 -2.75 4.48
N SER A 23 6.57 -2.35 5.22
CA SER A 23 5.17 -2.74 4.96
C SER A 23 4.41 -1.55 4.36
N ILE A 24 3.53 -1.82 3.41
CA ILE A 24 2.72 -0.84 2.69
C ILE A 24 1.25 -1.22 2.86
N ALA A 25 0.42 -0.28 3.33
CA ALA A 25 -1.02 -0.49 3.47
C ALA A 25 -1.84 0.61 2.80
N ILE A 26 -3.00 0.23 2.27
CA ILE A 26 -3.97 1.13 1.62
C ILE A 26 -5.31 1.01 2.35
N LYS A 27 -5.87 2.15 2.76
CA LYS A 27 -7.19 2.24 3.38
C LYS A 27 -8.09 3.22 2.62
N LEU A 28 -9.39 2.93 2.63
CA LEU A 28 -10.40 3.87 2.17
C LEU A 28 -10.65 4.98 3.20
N PRO A 29 -11.34 6.06 2.80
CA PRO A 29 -11.62 7.20 3.70
C PRO A 29 -12.41 6.82 4.95
N ASP A 30 -13.22 5.77 4.88
CA ASP A 30 -13.98 5.22 6.00
C ASP A 30 -13.13 4.33 6.94
N GLY A 31 -11.83 4.20 6.69
CA GLY A 31 -10.91 3.35 7.44
C GLY A 31 -10.86 1.90 6.99
N THR A 32 -11.68 1.48 6.01
CA THR A 32 -11.66 0.10 5.49
C THR A 32 -10.28 -0.22 4.90
N GLN A 33 -9.62 -1.27 5.42
CA GLN A 33 -8.36 -1.74 4.86
C GLN A 33 -8.56 -2.50 3.55
N LEU A 34 -7.99 -1.98 2.48
CA LEU A 34 -8.02 -2.61 1.16
C LEU A 34 -6.85 -3.57 0.98
N TYR A 35 -5.68 -3.20 1.47
CA TYR A 35 -4.45 -3.95 1.25
C TYR A 35 -3.45 -3.69 2.36
N GLU A 36 -2.65 -4.70 2.66
CA GLU A 36 -1.41 -4.61 3.44
C GLU A 36 -0.42 -5.62 2.88
N SER A 37 0.81 -5.18 2.63
CA SER A 37 1.86 -6.06 2.14
C SER A 37 2.46 -6.89 3.28
N GLY A 38 3.25 -7.91 2.91
CA GLY A 38 4.26 -8.43 3.82
C GLY A 38 5.42 -7.44 4.01
N LEU A 39 6.48 -7.91 4.68
CA LEU A 39 7.73 -7.17 4.81
C LEU A 39 8.52 -7.22 3.50
N LEU A 40 8.65 -6.07 2.84
CA LEU A 40 9.43 -5.90 1.62
C LEU A 40 10.89 -5.65 1.97
N GLU A 41 11.80 -6.45 1.41
CA GLU A 41 13.25 -6.20 1.47
C GLU A 41 13.65 -4.97 0.64
N PRO A 42 14.77 -4.31 0.96
CA PRO A 42 15.31 -3.24 0.13
C PRO A 42 15.45 -3.65 -1.34
N GLY A 43 14.81 -2.88 -2.23
CA GLY A 43 14.78 -3.12 -3.67
C GLY A 43 13.61 -3.98 -4.17
N GLN A 44 12.77 -4.54 -3.29
CA GLN A 44 11.57 -5.27 -3.72
C GLN A 44 10.46 -4.30 -4.15
N VAL A 45 9.82 -4.63 -5.27
CA VAL A 45 8.74 -3.85 -5.88
C VAL A 45 7.55 -4.76 -6.15
N LEU A 46 6.37 -4.33 -5.70
CA LEU A 46 5.08 -4.87 -6.03
C LEU A 46 4.60 -4.23 -7.34
N THR A 47 4.42 -5.06 -8.37
CA THR A 47 3.85 -4.64 -9.67
C THR A 47 2.34 -4.89 -9.74
N SER A 48 1.83 -5.71 -8.82
CA SER A 48 0.40 -5.95 -8.62
C SER A 48 0.10 -6.28 -7.17
N ILE A 49 -1.08 -5.89 -6.70
CA ILE A 49 -1.62 -6.23 -5.39
C ILE A 49 -3.04 -6.80 -5.53
N GLU A 50 -3.47 -7.61 -4.57
CA GLU A 50 -4.86 -8.06 -4.49
C GLU A 50 -5.56 -7.33 -3.34
N ILE A 51 -6.55 -6.50 -3.65
CA ILE A 51 -7.33 -5.76 -2.65
C ILE A 51 -8.47 -6.62 -2.08
N SER A 52 -8.86 -6.36 -0.82
CA SER A 52 -9.81 -7.16 -0.05
C SER A 52 -11.20 -7.25 -0.69
N ARG A 53 -11.61 -6.20 -1.43
CA ARG A 53 -12.90 -6.11 -2.14
C ARG A 53 -12.76 -5.39 -3.47
N GLU A 54 -13.62 -5.71 -4.43
CA GLU A 54 -13.77 -4.91 -5.64
C GLU A 54 -14.29 -3.51 -5.32
N LEU A 55 -13.86 -2.52 -6.09
CA LEU A 55 -14.31 -1.14 -5.99
C LEU A 55 -15.19 -0.77 -7.18
N LYS A 56 -16.13 0.15 -6.94
CA LYS A 56 -16.89 0.80 -8.02
C LYS A 56 -16.04 1.92 -8.61
N SER A 57 -16.27 2.26 -9.88
CA SER A 57 -15.63 3.42 -10.49
C SER A 57 -16.00 4.71 -9.76
N GLY A 58 -15.05 5.60 -9.57
CA GLY A 58 -15.23 6.86 -8.84
C GLY A 58 -13.93 7.34 -8.19
N ILE A 59 -14.00 8.50 -7.53
CA ILE A 59 -12.90 9.05 -6.74
C ILE A 59 -13.23 8.83 -5.26
N TYR A 60 -12.30 8.21 -4.54
CA TYR A 60 -12.38 8.04 -3.10
C TYR A 60 -11.44 9.07 -2.45
N GLU A 61 -11.98 10.27 -2.20
CA GLU A 61 -11.24 11.39 -1.61
C GLU A 61 -10.84 11.09 -0.16
N GLY A 62 -9.57 11.31 0.16
CA GLY A 62 -9.07 11.04 1.51
C GLY A 62 -8.73 9.58 1.79
N ALA A 63 -8.45 8.78 0.75
CA ALA A 63 -7.84 7.47 0.92
C ALA A 63 -6.46 7.62 1.57
N ILE A 64 -6.00 6.57 2.24
CA ILE A 64 -4.77 6.60 3.02
C ILE A 64 -3.80 5.56 2.48
N LEU A 65 -2.57 5.99 2.21
CA LEU A 65 -1.42 5.15 1.93
C LEU A 65 -0.45 5.28 3.11
N SER A 66 -0.11 4.18 3.75
CA SER A 66 0.82 4.15 4.88
C SER A 66 1.99 3.22 4.61
N TYR A 67 3.16 3.66 5.08
CA TYR A 67 4.41 2.91 5.10
C TYR A 67 4.85 2.74 6.54
N SER A 68 5.24 1.52 6.93
CA SER A 68 5.94 1.26 8.19
C SER A 68 7.26 0.58 7.88
N CYS A 69 8.35 1.06 8.48
CA CYS A 69 9.67 0.48 8.37
C CYS A 69 10.06 -0.26 9.65
N TYR A 70 10.65 -1.43 9.50
CA TYR A 70 11.03 -2.30 10.60
C TYR A 70 12.52 -2.62 10.54
N ASP A 71 13.12 -2.73 11.71
CA ASP A 71 14.47 -3.27 11.87
C ASP A 71 14.55 -4.67 11.24
N MET A 72 15.67 -4.99 10.58
CA MET A 72 15.81 -6.23 9.82
C MET A 72 16.14 -7.46 10.69
N GLU A 73 16.58 -7.27 11.92
CA GLU A 73 16.92 -8.36 12.84
C GLU A 73 15.79 -8.57 13.86
N GLU A 74 15.35 -7.50 14.52
CA GLU A 74 14.37 -7.57 15.61
C GLU A 74 12.92 -7.41 15.14
N ILE A 75 12.69 -7.00 13.88
CA ILE A 75 11.37 -6.68 13.32
C ILE A 75 10.63 -5.60 14.16
N LYS A 76 11.40 -4.78 14.89
CA LYS A 76 10.86 -3.65 15.64
C LYS A 76 10.56 -2.50 14.70
N GLU A 77 9.38 -1.88 14.84
CA GLU A 77 9.04 -0.69 14.06
C GLU A 77 10.01 0.47 14.37
N LEU A 78 10.58 1.05 13.33
CA LEU A 78 11.55 2.13 13.38
C LEU A 78 10.88 3.49 13.12
N ASN A 79 10.13 3.57 12.03
CA ASN A 79 9.42 4.77 11.62
C ASN A 79 8.33 4.41 10.61
N GLY A 80 7.57 5.43 10.18
CA GLY A 80 6.59 5.28 9.12
C GLY A 80 6.22 6.62 8.51
N ALA A 81 5.43 6.55 7.45
CA ALA A 81 4.86 7.70 6.78
C ALA A 81 3.39 7.43 6.43
N VAL A 82 2.56 8.46 6.51
CA VAL A 82 1.16 8.42 6.10
C VAL A 82 0.94 9.50 5.08
N THR A 83 0.29 9.16 3.97
CA THR A 83 -0.13 10.09 2.92
C THR A 83 -1.62 9.94 2.69
N ILE A 84 -2.32 11.06 2.71
CA ILE A 84 -3.73 11.16 2.30
C ILE A 84 -3.74 11.51 0.82
N PHE A 85 -4.53 10.77 0.03
CA PHE A 85 -4.60 10.95 -1.41
C PHE A 85 -6.00 10.66 -1.96
N ASP A 86 -6.25 11.12 -3.18
CA ASP A 86 -7.47 10.79 -3.91
C ASP A 86 -7.25 9.50 -4.71
N LEU A 87 -7.97 8.44 -4.32
CA LEU A 87 -7.91 7.17 -5.04
C LEU A 87 -8.91 7.19 -6.19
N GLU A 88 -8.41 7.39 -7.41
CA GLU A 88 -9.21 7.26 -8.62
C GLU A 88 -9.37 5.80 -9.03
N VAL A 89 -10.62 5.35 -9.18
CA VAL A 89 -11.00 4.03 -9.69
C VAL A 89 -11.66 4.20 -11.06
N MET A 90 -10.96 3.78 -12.10
CA MET A 90 -11.40 3.86 -13.49
C MET A 90 -12.26 2.64 -13.87
N PRO A 91 -13.18 2.77 -14.84
CA PRO A 91 -13.95 1.65 -15.40
C PRO A 91 -13.09 0.50 -15.97
#